data_AF-A0A6L3N8Z6-F1
#
_entry.id   AF-A0A6L3N8Z6-F1
#
_cell.length_a   1.000
_cell.length_b   1.000
_cell.length_c   1.000
_cell.angle_alpha   90.00
_cell.angle_beta   90.00
_cell.angle_gamma   90.00
#
_symmetry.space_group_name_H-M   'P 1'
#
loop_
_entity.id
_entity.type
_entity.pdbx_description
1 polymer ?
#
loop_
_entity_poly.entity_id
_entity_poly.type
_entity_poly.pdbx_seq_one_letter_code
_entity_poly.pdbx_strand_id
1 'polypeptide(L)' 'MSDAVEKNPWAQLKSFTNARIALGRAGSSLPTAPLLAFNLSHAQARDAVHQPLDADALRREIDAAGFAT' A
#
# COMPACT_ATOMS: atom_id res chain seq x y z
N MET A 1 9.60 23.92 19.59
CA MET A 1 8.32 23.21 19.37
C MET A 1 8.64 21.72 19.42
N SER A 2 8.02 20.97 20.32
CA SER A 2 8.24 19.51 20.39
C SER A 2 7.72 18.88 19.10
N ASP A 3 8.50 17.98 18.50
CA ASP A 3 8.01 17.16 17.40
C ASP A 3 6.79 16.36 17.92
N ALA A 4 5.63 16.54 17.29
CA ALA A 4 4.40 15.88 17.72
C ALA A 4 4.41 14.38 17.42
N VAL A 5 5.40 13.93 16.64
CA VAL A 5 5.58 12.54 16.23
C VAL A 5 6.91 12.02 16.75
N GLU A 6 6.86 10.95 17.54
CA GLU A 6 8.07 10.28 17.97
C GLU A 6 8.65 9.43 16.83
N LYS A 7 9.91 9.71 16.48
CA LYS A 7 10.64 9.01 15.43
C LYS A 7 11.00 7.59 15.87
N ASN A 8 10.94 6.64 14.93
CA ASN A 8 11.26 5.24 15.20
C ASN A 8 12.72 4.92 14.78
N PRO A 9 13.59 4.43 15.68
CA PRO A 9 14.99 4.14 15.38
C PRO A 9 15.17 3.01 14.35
N TRP A 10 14.14 2.19 14.11
CA TRP A 10 14.16 1.09 13.16
C TRP A 10 13.69 1.48 11.75
N ALA A 11 13.65 2.78 11.42
CA ALA A 11 13.23 3.25 10.10
C ALA A 11 13.99 2.59 8.94
N GLN A 12 15.26 2.23 9.14
CA GLN A 12 16.08 1.52 8.15
C GLN A 12 15.50 0.14 7.78
N LEU A 13 14.80 -0.54 8.69
CA LEU A 13 14.26 -1.88 8.42
C LEU A 13 13.14 -1.88 7.37
N LYS A 14 12.55 -0.71 7.08
CA LYS A 14 11.50 -0.58 6.06
C LYS A 14 11.96 -0.96 4.66
N SER A 15 13.27 -0.92 4.36
CA SER A 15 13.78 -1.34 3.05
C SER A 15 13.65 -2.83 2.79
N PHE A 16 13.47 -3.64 3.84
CA PHE A 16 13.43 -5.11 3.74
C PHE A 16 12.01 -5.68 3.70
N THR A 17 10.97 -4.84 3.80
CA THR A 17 9.58 -5.32 3.81
C THR A 17 8.60 -4.26 3.34
N ASN A 18 7.54 -4.71 2.66
CA ASN A 18 6.39 -3.88 2.33
C ASN A 18 5.45 -3.66 3.53
N ALA A 19 5.68 -4.34 4.65
CA ALA A 19 4.89 -4.18 5.87
C ALA A 19 5.03 -2.75 6.43
N ARG A 20 3.94 -2.22 7.00
CA ARG A 20 3.88 -0.87 7.57
C ARG A 20 4.51 -0.82 8.97
N ILE A 21 5.82 -1.03 9.06
CA ILE A 21 6.60 -0.98 10.31
C ILE A 21 7.26 0.39 10.52
N ALA A 22 7.71 0.64 11.76
CA ALA A 22 8.49 1.83 12.13
C ALA A 22 7.83 3.18 11.77
N LEU A 23 6.50 3.28 11.92
CA LEU A 23 5.70 4.46 11.53
C LEU A 23 5.78 5.65 12.52
N GLY A 24 6.43 5.45 13.67
CA GLY A 24 6.39 6.40 14.77
C GLY A 24 5.07 6.33 15.56
N ARG A 25 4.90 7.26 16.51
CA ARG A 25 3.69 7.36 17.34
C ARG A 25 3.38 8.81 17.71
N ALA A 26 2.09 9.11 17.90
CA ALA A 26 1.59 10.33 18.51
C ALA A 26 0.86 9.93 19.80
N GLY A 27 1.53 10.06 20.94
CA GLY A 27 1.08 9.45 22.20
C GLY A 27 0.97 7.93 22.07
N SER A 28 -0.19 7.37 22.40
CA SER A 28 -0.50 5.94 22.28
C SER A 28 -1.06 5.53 20.91
N SER A 29 -1.11 6.47 19.94
CA SER A 29 -1.81 6.29 18.66
C SER A 29 -0.89 6.46 17.44
N LEU A 30 -1.39 6.11 16.25
CA LEU A 30 -0.71 6.34 14.98
C LEU A 30 -0.66 7.85 14.66
N PRO A 31 0.45 8.34 14.08
CA PRO A 31 0.49 9.66 13.50
C PRO A 31 -0.54 9.80 12.36
N THR A 32 -0.99 11.02 12.08
CA THR A 32 -2.07 11.28 11.09
C THR A 32 -1.68 10.82 9.67
N ALA A 33 -0.45 11.06 9.24
CA ALA A 33 0.00 10.69 7.89
C ALA A 33 -0.11 9.17 7.59
N PRO A 34 0.45 8.25 8.41
CA PRO A 34 0.27 6.81 8.18
C PRO A 34 -1.18 6.34 8.32
N LEU A 35 -2.00 7.00 9.15
CA LEU A 35 -3.43 6.72 9.25
C LEU A 35 -4.18 7.08 7.94
N LEU A 36 -3.94 8.27 7.39
CA LEU A 36 -4.53 8.68 6.11
C LEU A 36 -4.07 7.78 4.96
N ALA A 37 -2.78 7.42 4.93
CA ALA A 37 -2.25 6.50 3.95
C ALA A 37 -2.86 5.09 4.05
N PHE A 38 -3.23 4.65 5.26
CA PHE A 38 -3.96 3.38 5.44
C PHE A 38 -5.39 3.49 4.90
N ASN A 39 -6.11 4.56 5.24
CA ASN A 39 -7.48 4.79 4.78
C ASN A 39 -7.57 4.89 3.25
N LEU A 40 -6.62 5.57 2.61
CA LEU A 40 -6.55 5.64 1.15
C LEU A 40 -6.36 4.24 0.53
N SER A 41 -5.39 3.47 1.03
CA SER A 41 -5.16 2.11 0.53
C SER A 41 -6.36 1.20 0.74
N HIS A 42 -7.11 1.39 1.82
CA HIS A 42 -8.35 0.65 2.08
C HIS A 42 -9.46 1.01 1.07
N ALA A 43 -9.64 2.30 0.76
CA ALA A 43 -10.57 2.73 -0.27
C ALA A 43 -10.21 2.15 -1.65
N GLN A 44 -8.93 2.27 -2.04
CA GLN A 44 -8.43 1.69 -3.30
C GLN A 44 -8.61 0.17 -3.36
N ALA A 45 -8.40 -0.54 -2.25
CA ALA A 45 -8.61 -1.99 -2.20
C ALA A 45 -10.08 -2.36 -2.40
N ARG A 46 -11.01 -1.57 -1.84
CA ARG A 46 -12.46 -1.77 -2.08
C ARG A 46 -12.83 -1.54 -3.53
N ASP A 47 -12.32 -0.46 -4.14
CA ASP A 47 -12.57 -0.17 -5.55
C ASP A 47 -12.03 -1.30 -6.44
N ALA A 48 -10.84 -1.82 -6.14
CA ALA A 48 -10.22 -2.92 -6.88
C ALA A 48 -11.05 -4.22 -6.86
N VAL A 49 -11.79 -4.51 -5.78
CA VAL A 49 -12.70 -5.67 -5.71
C VAL A 49 -13.86 -5.54 -6.71
N HIS A 50 -14.29 -4.31 -6.99
CA HIS A 50 -15.41 -4.03 -7.89
C HIS A 50 -14.98 -3.71 -9.33
N GLN A 51 -13.68 -3.56 -9.59
CA GLN A 51 -13.16 -3.30 -10.92
C GLN A 51 -13.32 -4.54 -11.82
N PRO A 52 -14.04 -4.45 -12.94
CA PRO A 52 -14.19 -5.59 -13.85
C PRO A 52 -12.87 -5.92 -14.54
N LEU A 53 -12.63 -7.22 -14.77
CA LEU A 53 -11.52 -7.71 -15.58
C LEU A 53 -11.83 -7.53 -17.07
N ASP A 54 -10.94 -6.87 -17.81
CA ASP A 54 -10.98 -6.84 -19.27
C ASP A 54 -10.35 -8.13 -19.83
N ALA A 55 -11.19 -9.17 -19.96
CA ALA A 55 -10.77 -10.48 -20.41
C ALA A 55 -10.28 -10.48 -21.87
N ASP A 56 -10.81 -9.59 -22.72
CA ASP A 56 -10.42 -9.51 -24.13
C ASP A 56 -9.04 -8.86 -24.28
N ALA A 57 -8.76 -7.81 -23.50
CA ALA A 57 -7.43 -7.24 -23.41
C ALA A 57 -6.43 -8.26 -22.88
N LEU A 58 -6.79 -8.96 -21.79
CA LEU A 58 -5.94 -9.99 -21.21
C LEU A 58 -5.64 -11.11 -22.22
N ARG A 59 -6.64 -11.59 -22.98
CA ARG A 59 -6.44 -12.62 -24.01
C ARG A 59 -5.44 -12.17 -25.07
N ARG A 60 -5.62 -10.95 -25.60
CA ARG A 60 -4.70 -10.38 -26.60
C ARG A 60 -3.26 -10.29 -26.07
N GLU A 61 -3.09 -9.89 -24.82
CA GLU A 61 -1.77 -9.78 -24.18
C GLU A 61 -1.10 -11.15 -24.00
N ILE A 62 -1.87 -12.16 -23.60
CA ILE A 62 -1.38 -13.54 -23.44
C ILE A 62 -0.97 -14.13 -24.79
N ASP A 63 -1.81 -13.98 -25.82
CA ASP A 63 -1.52 -14.47 -27.17
C ASP A 63 -0.27 -13.78 -27.76
N ALA A 64 -0.15 -12.46 -27.57
CA ALA A 64 1.02 -11.68 -28.01
C ALA A 64 2.31 -12.09 -27.30
N ALA A 65 2.22 -12.55 -26.05
CA ALA A 65 3.35 -13.11 -25.30
C ALA A 65 3.72 -14.54 -25.74
N GLY A 66 3.00 -15.12 -26.72
CA GLY A 66 3.27 -16.46 -27.27
C GLY A 66 2.75 -17.60 -26.41
N PHE A 67 1.94 -17.32 -25.40
CA PHE A 67 1.29 -18.34 -24.58
C PHE A 67 -0.03 -18.72 -25.26
N ALA A 68 -0.10 -19.89 -25.88
CA ALA A 68 -1.36 -20.41 -26.41
C ALA A 68 -2.32 -20.71 -25.24
N THR A 69 -3.53 -20.17 -25.30
CA THR A 69 -4.60 -20.41 -24.32
C THR A 69 -5.87 -20.92 -24.96
#